data_AF-A0AA35RAP8-F1
#
_entry.id   AF-A0AA35RAP8-F1
#
_cell.length_a   1.000
_cell.length_b   1.000
_cell.length_c   1.000
_cell.angle_alpha   90.00
_cell.angle_beta   90.00
_cell.angle_gamma   90.00
#
_symmetry.space_group_name_H-M   'P 1'
#
loop_
_entity.id
_entity.type
_entity.pdbx_description
1 polymer ?
#
loop_
_entity_poly.entity_id
_entity_poly.type
_entity_poly.pdbx_seq_one_letter_code
_entity_poly.pdbx_strand_id
1 'polypeptide(L)'
;MKQVYKAILHGDRVEWVDDAPDADGPVEVEITVETNSYGRAHNEDDIPPVSQYLQALADMGTFAEIEDPVAWQREIRKDRPLPGRE
;
A
#
# COMPACT_ATOMS: atom_id res chain seq x y z
N MET A 1 36.00 -15.20 -0.91
CA MET A 1 34.64 -15.78 -1.02
C MET A 1 33.64 -14.65 -0.80
N LYS A 2 32.55 -14.58 -1.58
CA LYS A 2 31.45 -13.63 -1.33
C LYS A 2 30.31 -14.39 -0.67
N GLN A 3 29.81 -13.88 0.45
CA GLN A 3 28.62 -14.39 1.13
C GLN A 3 27.56 -13.29 1.09
N VAL A 4 26.30 -13.68 0.89
CA VAL A 4 25.18 -12.74 0.80
C VAL A 4 24.32 -12.94 2.04
N TYR A 5 24.10 -11.87 2.78
CA TYR A 5 23.28 -11.84 3.99
C TYR A 5 22.03 -11.01 3.74
N LYS A 6 20.92 -11.41 4.36
CA LYS A 6 19.67 -10.64 4.29
C LYS A 6 19.57 -9.72 5.50
N ALA A 7 19.25 -8.46 5.23
CA ALA A 7 19.14 -7.46 6.25
C ALA A 7 18.13 -6.37 5.85
N ILE A 8 17.69 -5.62 6.85
CA ILE A 8 16.91 -4.40 6.71
C ILE A 8 17.80 -3.23 7.09
N LEU A 9 17.86 -2.19 6.25
CA LEU A 9 18.58 -0.96 6.53
C LEU A 9 17.62 0.08 7.14
N HIS A 10 17.81 0.39 8.42
CA HIS A 10 17.11 1.44 9.16
C HIS A 10 18.00 2.68 9.27
N GLY A 11 17.85 3.63 8.33
CA GLY A 11 18.68 4.83 8.32
C GLY A 11 20.16 4.48 8.14
N ASP A 12 20.94 4.58 9.22
CA ASP A 12 22.36 4.25 9.28
C ASP A 12 22.65 2.88 9.92
N ARG A 13 21.63 2.13 10.35
CA ARG A 13 21.78 0.84 11.03
C ARG A 13 21.24 -0.32 10.21
N VAL A 14 22.02 -1.40 10.14
CA VAL A 14 21.61 -2.67 9.52
C VAL A 14 21.10 -3.64 10.58
N GLU A 15 19.91 -4.21 10.36
CA GLU A 15 19.32 -5.28 11.17
C GLU A 15 19.25 -6.57 10.35
N TRP A 16 19.84 -7.66 10.85
CA TRP A 16 19.86 -8.93 10.15
C TRP A 16 18.50 -9.62 10.22
N VAL A 17 18.01 -10.10 9.07
CA VAL A 17 16.75 -10.87 9.01
C VAL A 17 17.00 -12.33 9.41
N ASP A 18 18.14 -12.85 8.98
CA ASP A 18 18.63 -14.20 9.27
C ASP A 18 19.85 -14.10 10.20
N ASP A 19 20.69 -15.13 10.22
CA ASP A 19 21.93 -15.13 11.00
C ASP A 19 22.90 -14.03 10.55
N ALA A 20 23.46 -13.35 11.54
CA ALA A 20 24.52 -12.39 11.33
C ALA A 20 25.79 -13.09 10.80
N PRO A 21 26.62 -12.40 9.99
CA PRO A 21 27.94 -12.91 9.65
C PRO A 21 28.74 -13.19 10.92
N ASP A 22 29.32 -14.39 10.98
CA ASP A 22 30.22 -14.78 12.06
C ASP A 22 31.52 -13.98 11.92
N ALA A 23 31.65 -12.96 12.76
CA ALA A 23 32.73 -11.99 12.70
C ALA A 23 33.28 -11.73 14.11
N ASP A 24 34.55 -12.07 14.31
CA ASP A 24 35.32 -11.79 15.53
C ASP A 24 35.76 -10.30 15.61
N GLY A 25 34.88 -9.36 15.24
CA GLY A 25 35.14 -7.92 15.30
C GLY A 25 34.46 -7.10 14.21
N PRO A 26 34.77 -5.79 14.10
CA PRO A 26 34.25 -4.92 13.06
C PRO A 26 34.73 -5.39 11.68
N VAL A 27 33.80 -5.60 10.75
CA VAL A 27 34.11 -6.00 9.37
C VAL A 27 33.60 -4.93 8.41
N GLU A 28 34.44 -4.55 7.45
CA GLU A 28 34.06 -3.65 6.36
C GLU A 28 33.14 -4.40 5.38
N VAL A 29 31.99 -3.80 5.05
CA VAL A 29 30.98 -4.41 4.17
C VAL A 29 30.58 -3.49 3.03
N GLU A 30 30.36 -4.07 1.86
CA GLU A 30 29.78 -3.38 0.69
C GLU A 30 28.27 -3.66 0.69
N ILE A 31 27.45 -2.61 0.77
CA ILE A 31 25.99 -2.73 0.78
C ILE A 31 25.44 -2.16 -0.53
N THR A 32 24.80 -3.02 -1.33
CA THR A 32 24.06 -2.61 -2.53
C THR A 32 22.58 -2.54 -2.21
N VAL A 33 22.02 -1.33 -2.23
CA VAL A 33 20.58 -1.11 -2.00
C VAL A 33 19.88 -0.93 -3.34
N GLU A 34 19.18 -1.97 -3.80
CA GLU A 34 18.26 -1.84 -4.92
C GLU A 34 16.93 -1.27 -4.42
N THR A 35 16.74 0.03 -4.62
CA THR A 35 15.45 0.67 -4.30
C THR A 35 14.45 0.26 -5.37
N ASN A 36 13.73 -0.82 -5.12
CA ASN A 36 12.63 -1.19 -5.98
C ASN A 36 11.49 -0.18 -5.79
N SER A 37 11.26 0.67 -6.78
CA SER A 37 10.23 1.72 -6.74
C SER A 37 8.79 1.18 -6.72
N TYR A 38 8.59 -0.15 -6.79
CA TYR A 38 7.27 -0.76 -6.54
C TYR A 38 6.76 -0.61 -5.10
N GLY A 39 7.54 0.01 -4.21
CA GLY A 39 7.22 0.18 -2.80
C GLY A 39 7.57 1.55 -2.24
N ARG A 40 7.51 2.66 -3.01
CA ARG A 40 7.03 3.88 -2.35
C ARG A 40 5.58 3.58 -1.97
N ALA A 41 5.40 2.97 -0.79
CA ALA A 41 4.19 3.21 -0.04
C ALA A 41 4.07 4.73 -0.06
N HIS A 42 3.08 5.24 -0.79
CA HIS A 42 2.59 6.56 -0.47
C HIS A 42 2.43 6.52 1.05
N ASN A 43 3.11 7.41 1.76
CA ASN A 43 2.74 7.62 3.15
C ASN A 43 1.21 7.78 3.14
N GLU A 44 0.48 7.36 4.17
CA GLU A 44 -0.97 7.61 4.21
C GLU A 44 -1.30 9.08 3.92
N ASP A 45 -0.35 9.98 4.21
CA ASP A 45 -0.34 11.41 3.91
C ASP A 45 -0.17 11.78 2.41
N ASP A 46 0.46 10.92 1.59
CA ASP A 46 0.69 11.13 0.15
C ASP A 46 -0.47 10.61 -0.71
N ILE A 47 -1.42 9.84 -0.15
CA ILE A 47 -2.63 9.45 -0.85
C ILE A 47 -3.62 10.62 -0.78
N PRO A 48 -4.00 11.24 -1.91
CA PRO A 48 -5.06 12.24 -1.92
C PRO A 48 -6.28 11.72 -1.17
N PRO A 49 -6.90 12.52 -0.30
CA PRO A 49 -8.10 12.09 0.40
C PRO A 49 -9.14 11.64 -0.61
N VAL A 50 -9.91 10.60 -0.26
CA VAL A 50 -10.95 10.01 -1.12
C VAL A 50 -11.87 11.08 -1.72
N SER A 51 -12.10 12.19 -1.01
CA SER A 51 -12.87 13.35 -1.48
C SER A 51 -12.32 13.97 -2.77
N GLN A 52 -11.01 14.02 -2.99
CA GLN A 52 -10.41 14.57 -4.21
C GLN A 52 -10.70 13.67 -5.41
N TYR A 53 -10.64 12.35 -5.24
CA TYR A 53 -11.01 11.41 -6.30
C TYR A 53 -12.50 11.49 -6.63
N LEU A 54 -13.35 11.59 -5.60
CA LEU A 54 -14.80 11.77 -5.79
C LEU A 54 -15.12 13.10 -6.50
N GLN A 55 -14.39 14.18 -6.20
CA GLN A 55 -14.55 15.45 -6.89
C GLN A 55 -14.16 15.36 -8.36
N ALA A 56 -13.03 14.71 -8.67
CA ALA A 56 -12.62 14.50 -10.07
C ALA A 56 -13.67 13.73 -10.88
N LEU A 57 -14.29 12.70 -10.28
CA LEU A 57 -15.39 11.96 -10.92
C LEU A 57 -16.64 12.82 -11.14
N ALA A 58 -16.96 13.71 -10.19
CA ALA A 58 -18.07 14.65 -10.34
C ALA A 58 -17.80 15.66 -11.46
N ASP A 59 -16.59 16.21 -11.54
CA ASP A 59 -16.19 17.19 -12.55
C ASP A 59 -16.19 16.58 -13.97
N MET A 60 -15.83 15.30 -14.09
CA MET A 60 -15.92 14.54 -15.34
C MET A 60 -17.36 14.16 -15.72
N GLY A 61 -18.34 14.40 -14.85
CA GLY A 61 -19.72 13.97 -15.06
C GLY A 61 -19.85 12.45 -15.20
N THR A 62 -18.98 11.67 -14.55
CA THR A 62 -18.86 10.22 -14.75
C THR A 62 -20.19 9.48 -14.55
N PHE A 63 -21.06 10.00 -13.67
CA PHE A 63 -22.37 9.42 -13.37
C PHE A 63 -23.54 10.33 -13.74
N ALA A 64 -23.34 11.24 -14.71
CA ALA A 64 -24.35 12.22 -15.11
C ALA A 64 -25.63 11.59 -15.72
N GLU A 65 -25.55 10.32 -16.16
CA GLU A 65 -26.71 9.55 -16.63
C GLU A 65 -27.66 9.09 -15.52
N ILE A 66 -27.24 9.17 -14.25
CA ILE A 66 -28.09 8.84 -13.10
C ILE A 66 -28.90 10.08 -12.71
N GLU A 67 -30.12 10.16 -13.23
CA GLU A 67 -31.03 11.31 -13.00
C GLU A 67 -31.51 11.42 -11.54
N ASP A 68 -31.87 10.29 -10.93
CA ASP A 68 -32.25 10.19 -9.51
C ASP A 68 -31.36 9.16 -8.81
N PRO A 69 -30.30 9.60 -8.11
CA PRO A 69 -29.40 8.71 -7.39
C PRO A 69 -30.08 7.90 -6.29
N VAL A 70 -31.17 8.40 -5.69
CA VAL A 70 -31.89 7.71 -4.62
C VAL A 70 -32.76 6.60 -5.20
N ALA A 71 -33.46 6.87 -6.31
CA ALA A 71 -34.20 5.84 -7.02
C ALA A 71 -33.26 4.74 -7.54
N TRP A 72 -32.15 5.12 -8.17
CA TRP A 72 -31.12 4.20 -8.64
C TRP A 72 -30.55 3.33 -7.52
N GLN A 73 -30.22 3.92 -6.36
CA GLN A 73 -29.76 3.14 -5.22
C GLN A 73 -30.80 2.13 -4.73
N ARG A 74 -32.09 2.48 -4.70
CA ARG A 74 -33.16 1.56 -4.29
C ARG A 74 -33.33 0.41 -5.28
N GLU A 75 -33.15 0.65 -6.58
CA GLU A 75 -33.22 -0.39 -7.60
C GLU A 75 -32.07 -1.40 -7.46
N ILE A 76 -30.85 -0.90 -7.25
CA ILE A 76 -29.64 -1.74 -7.21
C ILE A 76 -29.45 -2.40 -5.84
N ARG A 77 -29.76 -1.71 -4.73
CA ARG A 77 -29.71 -2.27 -3.38
C ARG A 77 -30.94 -3.14 -3.13
N LYS A 78 -30.95 -4.31 -3.75
CA LYS A 78 -31.86 -5.39 -3.39
C LYS A 78 -31.55 -5.87 -1.98
N ASP A 79 -32.59 -6.29 -1.25
CA ASP A 79 -32.41 -6.90 0.06
C ASP A 79 -31.44 -8.08 -0.03
N ARG A 80 -30.30 -7.93 0.63
CA ARG A 80 -29.36 -9.03 0.82
C ARG A 80 -29.80 -9.78 2.08
N PRO A 81 -30.02 -11.10 2.01
CA PRO A 81 -30.28 -11.87 3.22
C PRO A 81 -29.10 -11.66 4.19
N LEU A 82 -29.42 -11.36 5.44
CA LEU A 82 -28.40 -11.18 6.47
C LEU A 82 -27.76 -12.55 6.75
N PRO A 83 -26.42 -12.68 6.67
CA PRO A 83 -25.76 -13.92 7.04
C PRO A 83 -26.10 -14.27 8.50
N GLY A 84 -26.61 -15.47 8.75
CA GLY A 84 -26.93 -15.94 10.11
C GLY A 84 -28.31 -15.55 10.66
N ARG A 85 -29.25 -15.12 9.81
CA ARG A 85 -30.69 -15.07 10.16
C ARG A 85 -31.44 -16.15 9.37
N GLU A 86 -31.36 -17.39 9.86
CA GLU A 86 -32.44 -18.39 9.77
C GLU A 86 -32.99 -18.65 11.17
#